data_AF-A0AA44EHY3-F1
#
_entry.id   AF-A0AA44EHY3-F1
#
_cell.length_a   1.000
_cell.length_b   1.000
_cell.length_c   1.000
_cell.angle_alpha   90.00
_cell.angle_beta   90.00
_cell.angle_gamma   90.00
#
_symmetry.space_group_name_H-M   'P 1'
#
loop_
_entity.id
_entity.type
_entity.pdbx_description
1 polymer ?
#
loop_
_entity_poly.entity_id
_entity_poly.type
_entity_poly.pdbx_seq_one_letter_code
_entity_poly.pdbx_strand_id
1 'polypeptide(L)'
;MMTNRFPKYVAWSLLLLIVIVTVSPIGLRPHTLTTVGIDRAGAFALCSAAFVLAYPRYWLAIIVAGIVAAFGIEALQFLSPTRHPHLTDAAVKAAGAVAGGLAAYSYLMFRAKMAAG
;
A
#
# COMPACT_ATOMS: atom_id res chain seq x y z
N MET A 1 -18.94 21.20 9.15
CA MET A 1 -18.27 20.35 8.15
C MET A 1 -18.42 18.89 8.54
N MET A 2 -19.29 18.13 7.88
CA MET A 2 -19.37 16.69 8.08
C MET A 2 -17.99 16.10 7.77
N THR A 3 -17.27 15.64 8.79
CA THR A 3 -16.00 14.96 8.61
C THR A 3 -16.30 13.65 7.91
N ASN A 4 -16.18 13.62 6.58
CA ASN A 4 -16.49 12.41 5.81
C ASN A 4 -15.43 11.35 6.15
N ARG A 5 -15.76 10.46 7.10
CA ARG A 5 -14.83 9.45 7.62
C ARG A 5 -14.68 8.26 6.67
N PHE A 6 -15.48 8.21 5.61
CA PHE A 6 -15.49 7.15 4.62
C PHE A 6 -14.10 6.77 4.07
N PRO A 7 -13.23 7.72 3.64
CA PRO A 7 -11.90 7.37 3.13
C PRO A 7 -11.01 6.70 4.20
N LYS A 8 -11.18 7.08 5.47
CA LYS A 8 -10.43 6.49 6.58
C LYS A 8 -10.84 5.03 6.77
N TYR A 9 -12.13 4.73 6.75
CA TYR A 9 -12.60 3.34 6.84
C TYR A 9 -12.08 2.50 5.68
N VAL A 10 -12.11 3.02 4.45
CA VAL A 10 -11.56 2.32 3.28
C VAL A 10 -10.06 2.04 3.44
N ALA A 11 -9.27 3.03 3.84
CA ALA A 11 -7.82 2.88 4.02
C ALA A 11 -7.48 1.81 5.09
N TRP A 12 -8.15 1.86 6.24
CA TRP A 12 -7.93 0.90 7.33
C TRP A 12 -8.41 -0.51 6.96
N SER A 13 -9.54 -0.64 6.25
CA SER A 13 -10.01 -1.94 5.75
C SER A 13 -9.06 -2.53 4.71
N LEU A 14 -8.49 -1.71 3.82
CA LEU A 14 -7.49 -2.15 2.85
C LEU A 14 -6.20 -2.61 3.54
N LEU A 15 -5.74 -1.89 4.56
CA LEU A 15 -4.59 -2.31 5.35
C LEU A 15 -4.84 -3.66 6.02
N LEU A 16 -5.99 -3.81 6.67
CA LEU A 16 -6.38 -5.05 7.33
C LEU A 16 -6.41 -6.22 6.35
N LEU A 17 -6.99 -6.01 5.16
CA LEU A 17 -7.03 -7.01 4.10
C LEU A 17 -5.62 -7.41 3.64
N ILE A 18 -4.72 -6.44 3.43
CA ILE A 18 -3.34 -6.72 3.02
C ILE A 18 -2.61 -7.52 4.09
N VAL A 19 -2.78 -7.16 5.37
CA VAL A 19 -2.19 -7.90 6.50
C VAL A 19 -2.72 -9.33 6.54
N ILE A 20 -4.04 -9.52 6.43
CA ILE A 20 -4.65 -10.87 6.41
C ILE A 20 -4.07 -11.68 5.25
N VAL A 21 -4.04 -11.14 4.02
CA VAL A 21 -3.55 -11.87 2.83
C VAL A 21 -2.05 -12.17 2.90
N THR A 22 -1.26 -11.27 3.48
CA THR A 22 0.20 -11.47 3.60
C THR A 22 0.56 -12.47 4.69
N VAL A 23 -0.12 -12.43 5.83
CA VAL A 23 0.10 -13.33 6.99
C VAL A 23 -0.60 -14.68 6.83
N SER A 24 -1.63 -14.77 5.98
CA SER A 24 -2.34 -16.03 5.73
C SER A 24 -1.41 -17.14 5.23
N PRO A 25 -1.59 -18.39 5.72
CA PRO A 25 -0.84 -19.54 5.27
C PRO A 25 -0.87 -19.66 3.74
N ILE A 26 0.23 -20.14 3.14
CA ILE A 26 0.41 -20.23 1.68
C ILE A 26 -0.78 -20.89 0.96
N GLY A 27 -1.47 -21.84 1.59
CA GLY A 27 -2.63 -22.53 1.01
C GLY A 27 -3.93 -21.72 0.92
N LEU A 28 -4.02 -20.53 1.51
CA LEU A 28 -5.19 -19.64 1.46
C LEU A 28 -4.94 -18.37 0.64
N ARG A 29 -3.74 -18.22 0.05
CA ARG A 29 -3.45 -17.05 -0.77
C ARG A 29 -4.30 -17.11 -2.05
N PRO A 30 -4.96 -16.00 -2.42
CA PRO A 30 -5.63 -15.92 -3.71
C PRO A 30 -4.64 -16.23 -4.83
N HIS A 31 -5.10 -16.98 -5.83
CA HIS A 31 -4.31 -17.25 -7.03
C HIS A 31 -3.87 -15.93 -7.65
N THR A 32 -2.59 -15.86 -8.03
CA THR A 32 -2.01 -14.73 -8.75
C THR A 32 -2.87 -14.38 -9.97
N LEU A 33 -3.33 -13.15 -10.05
CA LEU A 33 -4.18 -12.68 -11.15
C LEU A 33 -3.34 -12.28 -12.36
N THR A 34 -2.14 -11.76 -12.12
CA THR A 34 -1.22 -11.35 -13.18
C THR A 34 0.15 -12.00 -13.01
N THR A 35 1.11 -11.30 -12.41
CA THR A 35 2.38 -11.83 -11.93
C THR A 35 2.52 -11.45 -10.47
N VAL A 36 3.23 -12.28 -9.69
CA VAL A 36 3.36 -12.10 -8.24
C VAL A 36 3.88 -10.71 -7.88
N GLY A 37 4.78 -10.14 -8.69
CA GLY A 37 5.30 -8.79 -8.51
C GLY A 37 4.25 -7.70 -8.72
N ILE A 38 3.48 -7.77 -9.81
CA ILE A 38 2.47 -6.75 -10.16
C ILE A 38 1.33 -6.74 -9.13
N ASP A 39 0.84 -7.91 -8.70
CA ASP A 39 -0.22 -8.01 -7.71
C ASP A 39 0.22 -7.38 -6.37
N ARG A 40 1.49 -7.58 -5.97
CA ARG A 40 2.07 -7.01 -4.74
C ARG A 40 2.28 -5.51 -4.85
N ALA A 41 2.83 -5.03 -5.97
CA ALA A 41 2.97 -3.59 -6.22
C ALA A 41 1.61 -2.90 -6.24
N GLY A 42 0.61 -3.50 -6.91
CA GLY A 42 -0.75 -3.00 -6.97
C GLY A 42 -1.40 -2.90 -5.59
N ALA A 43 -1.26 -3.93 -4.74
CA ALA A 43 -1.79 -3.91 -3.39
C ALA A 43 -1.19 -2.77 -2.54
N PHE A 44 0.14 -2.60 -2.58
CA PHE A 44 0.82 -1.50 -1.86
C PHE A 44 0.49 -0.12 -2.44
N ALA A 45 0.33 -0.01 -3.77
CA ALA A 45 -0.09 1.22 -4.42
C ALA A 45 -1.50 1.63 -4.00
N LEU A 46 -2.46 0.71 -4.04
CA LEU A 46 -3.84 0.98 -3.61
C LEU A 46 -3.92 1.35 -2.14
N CYS A 47 -3.17 0.67 -1.27
CA CYS A 47 -3.10 0.98 0.15
C CYS A 47 -2.56 2.38 0.41
N SER A 48 -1.39 2.69 -0.18
CA SER A 48 -0.77 4.01 -0.04
C SER A 48 -1.66 5.13 -0.58
N ALA A 49 -2.27 4.92 -1.76
CA ALA A 49 -3.22 5.86 -2.33
C ALA A 49 -4.42 6.10 -1.41
N ALA A 50 -5.03 5.05 -0.86
CA ALA A 50 -6.16 5.16 0.05
C ALA A 50 -5.81 5.93 1.33
N PHE A 51 -4.63 5.67 1.91
CA PHE A 51 -4.16 6.43 3.08
C PHE A 51 -3.87 7.89 2.76
N VAL A 52 -3.27 8.20 1.60
CA VAL A 52 -3.02 9.59 1.18
C VAL A 52 -4.34 10.33 0.98
N LEU A 53 -5.35 9.69 0.38
CA LEU A 53 -6.69 10.27 0.25
C LEU A 53 -7.38 10.48 1.62
N ALA A 54 -7.17 9.58 2.57
CA ALA A 54 -7.74 9.66 3.91
C ALA A 54 -7.03 10.69 4.82
N TYR A 55 -5.73 10.90 4.60
CA TYR A 55 -4.85 11.74 5.40
C TYR A 55 -3.89 12.57 4.52
N PRO A 56 -4.41 13.50 3.69
CA PRO A 56 -3.61 14.26 2.72
C PRO A 56 -2.41 14.98 3.31
N ARG A 57 -2.54 15.47 4.55
CA ARG A 57 -1.47 16.19 5.25
C ARG A 57 -0.25 15.33 5.56
N TYR A 58 -0.42 14.01 5.66
CA TYR A 58 0.61 13.07 6.10
C TYR A 58 1.14 12.19 4.95
N TRP A 59 0.98 12.63 3.70
CA TRP A 59 1.29 11.83 2.52
C TRP A 59 2.73 11.29 2.48
N LEU A 60 3.72 12.09 2.90
CA LEU A 60 5.12 11.65 3.00
C LEU A 60 5.29 10.54 4.05
N ALA A 61 4.70 10.72 5.23
CA ALA A 61 4.77 9.72 6.30
C ALA A 61 4.12 8.40 5.88
N ILE A 62 3.03 8.46 5.09
CA ILE A 62 2.36 7.28 4.54
C ILE A 62 3.26 6.53 3.55
N ILE A 63 3.92 7.25 2.63
CA ILE A 63 4.85 6.64 1.68
C ILE A 63 6.01 5.98 2.42
N VAL A 64 6.61 6.68 3.39
CA VAL A 64 7.71 6.14 4.21
C VAL A 64 7.25 4.91 4.99
N ALA A 65 6.08 4.95 5.63
CA ALA A 65 5.51 3.80 6.33
C ALA A 65 5.25 2.63 5.38
N GLY A 66 4.78 2.88 4.16
CA GLY A 66 4.59 1.86 3.13
C GLY A 66 5.90 1.19 2.69
N ILE A 67 6.98 1.97 2.55
CA ILE A 67 8.33 1.42 2.28
C ILE A 67 8.79 0.57 3.46
N VAL A 68 8.71 1.09 4.68
CA VAL A 68 9.11 0.35 5.89
C VAL A 68 8.30 -0.96 6.02
N ALA A 69 7.00 -0.92 5.75
CA ALA A 69 6.16 -2.12 5.76
C ALA A 69 6.54 -3.12 4.66
N ALA A 70 6.88 -2.65 3.45
CA ALA A 70 7.34 -3.51 2.36
C ALA A 70 8.59 -4.33 2.74
N PHE A 71 9.60 -3.65 3.31
CA PHE A 71 10.82 -4.29 3.79
C PHE A 71 10.57 -5.13 5.05
N GLY A 72 9.74 -4.66 5.98
CA GLY A 72 9.40 -5.39 7.21
C GLY A 72 8.70 -6.72 6.93
N ILE A 73 7.73 -6.74 5.99
CA ILE A 73 7.03 -7.98 5.60
C ILE A 73 7.98 -8.95 4.88
N GLU A 74 8.94 -8.46 4.11
CA GLU A 74 9.96 -9.32 3.51
C GLU A 74 10.95 -9.83 4.57
N ALA A 75 11.31 -8.99 5.54
CA ALA A 75 12.18 -9.36 6.65
C ALA A 75 11.56 -10.45 7.53
N LEU A 76 10.25 -10.39 7.79
CA LEU A 76 9.51 -11.44 8.49
C LEU A 76 9.56 -12.79 7.75
N GLN A 77 9.80 -12.81 6.43
CA GLN A 77 9.99 -14.06 5.69
C GLN A 77 11.34 -14.74 6.01
N PHE A 78 12.34 -14.05 6.56
CA PHE A 78 13.55 -14.73 7.10
C PHE A 78 13.22 -15.70 8.24
N LEU A 79 12.10 -15.49 8.95
CA LEU A 79 11.63 -16.40 9.99
C LEU A 79 10.91 -17.63 9.41
N SER A 80 10.63 -17.65 8.10
CA SER A 80 9.98 -18.77 7.41
C SER A 80 11.05 -19.68 6.78
N PRO A 81 11.20 -20.94 7.22
CA PRO A 81 12.25 -21.85 6.73
C PRO A 81 12.17 -22.18 5.22
N THR A 82 11.03 -21.89 4.60
CA THR A 82 10.68 -22.30 3.23
C THR A 82 10.81 -21.18 2.19
N ARG A 83 11.28 -19.98 2.56
CA ARG A 83 11.46 -18.88 1.60
C ARG A 83 12.82 -18.21 1.72
N HIS A 84 13.49 -18.09 0.58
CA HIS A 84 14.58 -17.15 0.41
C HIS A 84 14.01 -15.74 0.16
N PRO A 85 14.23 -14.79 1.07
CA PRO A 85 13.77 -13.42 0.88
C PRO A 85 14.44 -12.82 -0.35
N HIS A 86 13.63 -12.22 -1.22
CA HIS A 86 14.13 -11.55 -2.41
C HIS A 86 14.05 -10.04 -2.19
N LEU A 87 15.19 -9.37 -2.16
CA LEU A 87 15.24 -7.91 -2.08
C LEU A 87 14.45 -7.23 -3.21
N THR A 88 14.35 -7.91 -4.36
CA THR A 88 13.52 -7.48 -5.49
C THR A 88 12.03 -7.47 -5.15
N ASP A 89 11.53 -8.41 -4.34
CA ASP A 89 10.13 -8.45 -3.90
C ASP A 89 9.81 -7.26 -2.96
N ALA A 90 10.74 -6.91 -2.07
CA ALA A 90 10.61 -5.72 -1.22
C ALA A 90 10.65 -4.43 -2.06
N ALA A 91 11.56 -4.34 -3.03
CA ALA A 91 11.67 -3.19 -3.91
C ALA A 91 10.40 -2.96 -4.75
N VAL A 92 9.79 -4.04 -5.26
CA VAL A 92 8.55 -3.97 -6.04
C VAL A 92 7.37 -3.46 -5.19
N LYS A 93 7.25 -3.94 -3.94
CA LYS A 93 6.25 -3.42 -2.98
C LYS A 93 6.47 -1.95 -2.65
N ALA A 94 7.74 -1.57 -2.40
CA ALA A 94 8.11 -0.19 -2.11
C ALA A 94 7.81 0.75 -3.30
N ALA A 95 8.13 0.33 -4.53
CA ALA A 95 7.79 1.06 -5.75
C ALA A 95 6.27 1.27 -5.88
N GLY A 96 5.49 0.23 -5.60
CA GLY A 96 4.02 0.33 -5.53
C GLY A 96 3.56 1.38 -4.53
N ALA A 97 4.07 1.34 -3.29
CA ALA A 97 3.70 2.31 -2.25
C ALA A 97 4.02 3.76 -2.63
N VAL A 98 5.18 4.00 -3.23
CA VAL A 98 5.60 5.32 -3.73
C VAL A 98 4.68 5.78 -4.86
N ALA A 99 4.47 4.94 -5.88
CA ALA A 99 3.65 5.27 -7.04
C ALA A 99 2.20 5.61 -6.64
N GLY A 100 1.57 4.78 -5.81
CA GLY A 100 0.20 5.00 -5.35
C GLY A 100 0.06 6.27 -4.50
N GLY A 101 1.01 6.51 -3.59
CA GLY A 101 1.00 7.70 -2.74
C GLY A 101 1.18 9.00 -3.54
N LEU A 102 2.13 9.02 -4.48
CA LEU A 102 2.38 10.18 -5.35
C LEU A 102 1.21 10.44 -6.31
N ALA A 103 0.59 9.39 -6.86
CA ALA A 103 -0.57 9.52 -7.73
C ALA A 103 -1.76 10.14 -6.97
N ALA A 104 -2.06 9.65 -5.77
CA ALA A 104 -3.11 10.20 -4.92
C ALA A 104 -2.82 11.66 -4.51
N TYR A 105 -1.58 11.97 -4.15
CA TYR A 105 -1.17 13.34 -3.81
C TYR A 105 -1.33 14.28 -5.00
N SER A 106 -0.86 13.87 -6.19
CA SER A 106 -0.98 14.64 -7.44
C SER A 106 -2.44 14.92 -7.78
N TYR A 107 -3.32 13.92 -7.62
CA TYR A 107 -4.75 14.08 -7.81
C TYR A 107 -5.36 15.10 -6.85
N LEU A 108 -5.01 15.05 -5.56
CA LEU A 108 -5.49 16.00 -4.56
C LEU A 108 -5.02 17.43 -4.87
N MET A 109 -3.75 17.57 -5.28
CA MET A 109 -3.19 18.86 -5.67
C MET A 109 -3.89 19.44 -6.90
N PHE A 110 -4.15 18.61 -7.92
CA PHE A 110 -4.87 19.03 -9.12
C PHE A 110 -6.30 19.48 -8.78
N ARG A 111 -7.01 18.72 -7.94
CA ARG A 111 -8.35 19.08 -7.49
C ARG A 111 -8.40 20.37 -6.70
N ALA A 112 -7.42 20.60 -5.83
CA ALA A 112 -7.32 21.83 -5.07
C ALA A 112 -7.11 23.04 -5.98
N LYS A 113 -6.28 22.91 -7.01
CA LYS A 113 -6.08 23.96 -8.03
C LYS A 113 -7.36 24.26 -8.82
N MET A 114 -8.07 23.23 -9.28
CA MET A 114 -9.31 23.39 -10.06
C MET A 114 -10.46 24.01 -9.26
N ALA A 115 -10.45 23.89 -7.93
CA ALA A 115 -11.46 24.50 -7.07
C ALA A 115 -11.14 25.97 -6.71
N ALA A 116 -9.94 26.44 -7.01
CA ALA A 116 -9.44 27.77 -6.67
C ALA A 116 -9.40 28.75 -7.86
N GLY A 117 -9.71 28.28 -9.07
CA GLY A 117 -9.86 29.09 -10.29
C GLY A 117 -11.32 29.18 -10.69
#